data_AF-A0A317PM48-F1
#
_entry.id   AF-A0A317PM48-F1
#
_cell.length_a   1.000
_cell.length_b   1.000
_cell.length_c   1.000
_cell.angle_alpha   90.00
_cell.angle_beta   90.00
_cell.angle_gamma   90.00
#
_symmetry.space_group_name_H-M   'P 1'
#
loop_
_entity.id
_entity.type
_entity.pdbx_description
1 polymer ?
#
loop_
_entity_poly.entity_id
_entity_poly.type
_entity_poly.pdbx_seq_one_letter_code
_entity_poly.pdbx_strand_id
1 'polypeptide(L)'
;MDLSNGEEITMPKNLTTLFTDHPSSVDETYLEHMAFAGKFSGTLFLAAFAALAHSVLPFTFEKTASRMINELHHRMHNRSK
;
A
#
# COMPACT_ATOMS: atom_id res chain seq x y z
N MET A 1 -5.47 36.31 -37.54
CA MET A 1 -4.28 35.56 -37.13
C MET A 1 -4.60 34.92 -35.80
N ASP A 2 -5.16 33.74 -35.94
CA ASP A 2 -5.33 32.70 -34.95
C ASP A 2 -3.98 32.28 -34.37
N LEU A 3 -3.85 32.41 -33.05
CA LEU A 3 -3.00 31.51 -32.27
C LEU A 3 -3.89 30.93 -31.18
N SER A 4 -4.78 30.03 -31.64
CA SER A 4 -5.19 28.89 -30.84
C SER A 4 -3.93 28.23 -30.29
N ASN A 5 -3.85 28.12 -28.96
CA ASN A 5 -3.47 26.91 -28.23
C ASN A 5 -3.18 27.35 -26.81
N GLY A 6 -4.22 27.27 -25.97
CA GLY A 6 -4.05 27.15 -24.54
C GLY A 6 -3.33 25.83 -24.25
N GLU A 7 -2.02 25.84 -24.41
CA GLU A 7 -1.15 24.87 -23.78
C GLU A 7 -1.29 25.15 -22.29
N GLU A 8 -2.28 24.51 -21.67
CA GLU A 8 -2.26 24.17 -20.26
C GLU A 8 -0.87 23.59 -20.02
N ILE A 9 0.04 24.43 -19.55
CA ILE A 9 1.42 24.06 -19.22
C ILE A 9 1.25 23.05 -18.10
N THR A 10 1.16 21.78 -18.48
CA THR A 10 1.14 20.65 -17.55
C THR A 10 2.48 20.69 -16.87
N MET A 11 2.54 21.39 -15.72
CA MET A 11 3.68 21.35 -14.83
C MET A 11 3.99 19.87 -14.64
N PRO A 12 5.18 19.38 -15.05
CA PRO A 12 5.50 17.97 -14.92
C PRO A 12 5.34 17.65 -13.44
N LYS A 13 4.35 16.82 -13.10
CA LYS A 13 4.11 16.39 -11.72
C LYS A 13 5.42 15.86 -11.19
N ASN A 14 6.05 16.67 -10.36
CA ASN A 14 7.36 16.43 -9.80
C ASN A 14 7.27 15.09 -9.05
N LEU A 15 8.32 14.27 -9.01
CA LEU A 15 8.27 13.04 -8.20
C LEU A 15 7.79 13.34 -6.77
N THR A 16 8.18 14.50 -6.25
CA THR A 16 7.69 15.07 -4.99
C THR A 16 6.16 15.17 -4.90
N THR A 17 5.46 15.63 -5.94
CA THR A 17 3.99 15.74 -5.94
C THR A 17 3.32 14.37 -5.95
N LEU A 18 3.92 13.35 -6.57
CA LEU A 18 3.41 11.98 -6.54
C LEU A 18 3.50 11.35 -5.13
N PHE A 19 4.50 11.73 -4.34
CA PHE A 19 4.66 11.26 -2.96
C PHE A 19 3.91 12.12 -1.92
N THR A 20 3.54 13.37 -2.24
CA THR A 20 2.77 14.26 -1.34
C THR A 20 1.28 14.32 -1.61
N ASP A 21 0.81 14.06 -2.85
CA ASP A 21 -0.62 14.07 -3.17
C ASP A 21 -1.39 12.90 -2.49
N HIS A 22 -0.70 11.78 -2.23
CA HIS A 22 -1.30 10.62 -1.55
C HIS A 22 -1.48 10.79 -0.02
N PRO A 23 -0.51 11.33 0.77
CA PRO A 23 -0.73 11.59 2.20
C PRO A 23 -1.74 12.73 2.48
N SER A 24 -1.88 13.70 1.56
CA SER A 24 -2.88 14.77 1.70
C SER A 24 -4.34 14.30 1.57
N SER A 25 -4.62 13.10 1.04
CA SER A 25 -5.98 12.58 0.93
C SER A 25 -6.45 11.80 2.16
N VAL A 26 -5.60 11.62 3.18
CA VAL A 26 -5.88 10.79 4.36
C VAL A 26 -5.51 11.45 5.71
N ASP A 27 -5.12 12.72 5.74
CA ASP A 27 -4.79 13.47 6.98
C ASP A 27 -3.74 12.77 7.88
N GLU A 28 -2.79 12.03 7.29
CA GLU A 28 -1.72 11.38 8.05
C GLU A 28 -0.36 11.95 7.68
N THR A 29 0.51 12.02 8.68
CA THR A 29 1.91 12.40 8.42
C THR A 29 2.57 11.33 7.56
N TYR A 30 3.47 11.74 6.67
CA TYR A 30 4.23 10.81 5.82
C TYR A 30 4.90 9.68 6.63
N LEU A 31 5.34 9.98 7.85
CA LEU A 31 5.96 9.01 8.76
C LEU A 31 4.95 7.98 9.29
N GLU A 32 3.72 8.37 9.63
CA GLU A 32 2.66 7.45 10.04
C GLU A 32 2.28 6.50 8.90
N HIS A 33 2.14 7.06 7.69
CA HIS A 33 1.85 6.26 6.51
C HIS A 33 2.99 5.29 6.17
N MET A 34 4.25 5.76 6.21
CA MET A 34 5.43 4.94 5.96
C MET A 34 5.58 3.83 7.01
N ALA A 35 5.38 4.13 8.29
CA ALA A 35 5.44 3.14 9.37
C ALA A 35 4.32 2.09 9.25
N PHE A 36 3.10 2.52 8.91
CA PHE A 36 1.99 1.62 8.66
C PHE A 36 2.24 0.73 7.45
N ALA A 37 2.61 1.32 6.31
CA ALA A 37 2.91 0.61 5.07
C ALA A 37 4.09 -0.36 5.22
N GLY A 38 5.13 0.04 5.96
CA GLY A 38 6.26 -0.82 6.32
C GLY A 38 5.83 -2.02 7.16
N LYS A 39 5.03 -1.81 8.20
CA LYS A 39 4.48 -2.91 9.02
C LYS A 39 3.54 -3.81 8.21
N PHE A 40 2.69 -3.22 7.36
CA PHE A 40 1.75 -3.93 6.50
C PHE A 40 2.47 -4.84 5.50
N SER A 41 3.44 -4.28 4.76
CA SER A 41 4.24 -5.03 3.79
C SER A 41 5.05 -6.15 4.45
N GLY A 42 5.67 -5.89 5.62
CA GLY A 42 6.39 -6.92 6.37
C GLY A 42 5.51 -8.11 6.76
N THR A 43 4.31 -7.86 7.29
CA THR A 43 3.35 -8.94 7.60
C THR A 43 2.88 -9.67 6.34
N LEU A 44 2.69 -8.97 5.23
CA LEU A 44 2.28 -9.59 3.96
C LEU A 44 3.36 -10.53 3.41
N PHE A 45 4.63 -10.14 3.47
CA PHE A 45 5.75 -11.00 3.08
C PHE A 45 5.86 -12.24 3.97
N LEU A 46 5.65 -12.09 5.29
CA LEU A 46 5.63 -13.23 6.20
C LEU A 46 4.47 -14.19 5.90
N ALA A 47 3.27 -13.65 5.60
CA ALA A 47 2.12 -14.46 5.20
C ALA A 47 2.38 -15.20 3.88
N ALA A 48 2.99 -14.54 2.90
CA ALA A 48 3.38 -15.15 1.63
C ALA A 48 4.42 -16.25 1.82
N PHE A 49 5.43 -16.03 2.67
CA PHE A 49 6.42 -17.05 3.00
C PHE A 49 5.80 -18.24 3.74
N ALA A 50 4.89 -18.00 4.68
CA ALA A 50 4.15 -19.05 5.36
C ALA A 50 3.28 -19.88 4.39
N ALA A 51 2.61 -19.22 3.44
CA ALA A 51 1.84 -19.89 2.40
C ALA A 51 2.73 -20.70 1.44
N LEU A 52 3.92 -20.19 1.10
CA LEU A 52 4.90 -20.89 0.29
C LEU A 52 5.46 -22.12 1.02
N ALA A 53 5.81 -21.98 2.30
CA ALA A 53 6.22 -23.12 3.12
C ALA A 53 5.10 -24.16 3.23
N HIS A 54 3.85 -23.73 3.39
CA HIS A 54 2.68 -24.61 3.39
C HIS A 54 2.48 -25.33 2.05
N SER A 55 2.73 -24.69 0.91
CA SER A 55 2.59 -25.35 -0.41
C SER A 55 3.63 -26.44 -0.62
N VAL A 56 4.81 -26.31 -0.03
CA VAL A 56 5.87 -27.34 -0.05
C VAL A 56 5.64 -28.40 1.05
N LEU A 57 5.22 -27.97 2.24
CA LEU A 57 4.98 -28.79 3.41
C LEU A 57 3.56 -28.54 3.94
N PRO A 58 2.54 -29.28 3.44
CA PRO A 58 1.12 -29.00 3.69
C PRO A 58 0.68 -29.14 5.16
N PHE A 59 1.54 -29.65 6.04
CA PHE A 59 1.30 -29.73 7.48
C PHE A 59 1.82 -28.50 8.26
N THR A 60 2.59 -27.61 7.63
CA THR A 60 3.12 -26.40 8.26
C THR A 60 2.20 -25.21 8.01
N PHE A 61 1.99 -24.33 9.00
CA PHE A 61 1.29 -23.04 8.83
C PHE A 61 -0.17 -23.06 8.33
N GLU A 62 -0.89 -24.17 8.45
CA GLU A 62 -2.27 -24.38 7.94
C GLU A 62 -3.23 -23.20 8.23
N LYS A 63 -3.17 -22.64 9.45
CA LYS A 63 -4.00 -21.49 9.85
C LYS A 63 -3.22 -20.17 9.95
N THR A 64 -1.90 -20.22 9.85
CA THR A 64 -1.03 -19.06 10.12
C THR A 64 -1.10 -18.05 8.96
N ALA A 65 -0.98 -18.53 7.72
CA ALA A 65 -1.07 -17.67 6.55
C ALA A 65 -2.46 -17.00 6.47
N SER A 66 -3.53 -17.79 6.57
CA SER A 66 -4.91 -17.29 6.53
C SER A 66 -5.23 -16.31 7.66
N ARG A 67 -4.71 -16.53 8.87
CA ARG A 67 -4.89 -15.58 10.00
C ARG A 67 -4.18 -14.26 9.73
N MET A 68 -2.94 -14.28 9.24
CA MET A 68 -2.17 -13.07 8.92
C MET A 68 -2.84 -12.23 7.83
N ILE A 69 -3.35 -12.89 6.77
CA ILE A 69 -4.08 -12.20 5.70
C ILE A 69 -5.39 -11.61 6.20
N ASN A 70 -6.16 -12.32 7.02
CA ASN A 70 -7.38 -11.79 7.63
C ASN A 70 -7.10 -10.58 8.53
N GLU A 71 -6.03 -10.63 9.33
CA GLU A 71 -5.62 -9.49 10.16
C GLU A 71 -5.23 -8.28 9.29
N LEU A 72 -4.49 -8.49 8.21
CA LEU A 72 -4.17 -7.44 7.24
C LEU A 72 -5.41 -6.85 6.58
N HIS A 73 -6.34 -7.71 6.17
CA HIS A 73 -7.60 -7.29 5.57
C HIS A 73 -8.43 -6.43 6.53
N HIS A 74 -8.56 -6.84 7.79
CA HIS A 74 -9.28 -6.07 8.81
C HIS A 74 -8.60 -4.72 9.09
N ARG A 75 -7.26 -4.68 9.14
CA ARG A 75 -6.48 -3.44 9.32
C ARG A 75 -6.59 -2.49 8.13
N MET A 76 -6.71 -3.02 6.91
CA MET A 76 -6.94 -2.21 5.70
C MET A 76 -8.36 -1.66 5.68
N HIS A 77 -9.37 -2.50 5.96
CA HIS A 77 -10.77 -2.11 5.97
C HIS A 77 -11.07 -1.02 7.00
N ASN A 78 -10.49 -1.13 8.21
CA ASN A 78 -10.67 -0.13 9.27
C ASN A 78 -9.93 1.20 8.99
N ARG A 79 -9.09 1.27 7.96
CA ARG A 79 -8.42 2.52 7.52
C ARG A 79 -9.14 3.21 6.37
N SER A 80 -9.99 2.51 5.63
CA SER A 80 -10.87 3.17 4.66
C SER A 80 -12.04 3.76 5.42
N LYS A 81 -12.03 5.09 5.63
CA LYS A 81 -13.26 5.81 6.01
C LYS A 81 -14.27 5.76 4.85
#